data_AF-A0A661P6G2-F1
#
_entry.id   AF-A0A661P6G2-F1
#
_cell.length_a   1.000
_cell.length_b   1.000
_cell.length_c   1.000
_cell.angle_alpha   90.00
_cell.angle_beta   90.00
_cell.angle_gamma   90.00
#
_symmetry.space_group_name_H-M   'P 1'
#
loop_
_entity.id
_entity.type
_entity.pdbx_description
1 polymer ?
#
loop_
_entity_poly.entity_id
_entity_poly.type
_entity_poly.pdbx_seq_one_letter_code
_entity_poly.pdbx_strand_id
1 'polypeptide(L)'
;MERHRAFVRILFYDNRKLLIVDKTDPQFRPTGQYVICIDAVDAGVGQRVLVLDEGNAARQVTNWPNGPIRSVIVGIIDEVQVGTEFG
;
A
#
# COMPACT_ATOMS: atom_id res chain seq x y z
N MET A 1 13.94 -24.66 -28.88
CA MET A 1 14.11 -24.48 -27.42
C MET A 1 13.09 -23.46 -26.95
N GLU A 2 11.90 -23.92 -26.58
CA GLU A 2 10.77 -23.04 -26.25
C GLU A 2 10.75 -22.79 -24.73
N ARG A 3 11.03 -21.54 -24.35
CA ARG A 3 11.09 -21.12 -22.94
C ARG A 3 9.67 -21.01 -22.40
N HIS A 4 9.25 -22.00 -21.63
CA HIS A 4 7.98 -21.96 -20.93
C HIS A 4 8.02 -20.84 -19.88
N ARG A 5 7.31 -19.73 -20.15
CA ARG A 5 7.08 -18.67 -19.17
C ARG A 5 5.76 -18.97 -18.46
N ALA A 6 5.85 -19.43 -17.22
CA ALA A 6 4.70 -19.49 -16.33
C ALA A 6 4.56 -18.15 -15.60
N PHE A 7 3.41 -17.49 -15.75
CA PHE A 7 3.02 -16.33 -14.95
C PHE A 7 2.00 -16.80 -13.92
N VAL A 8 2.32 -16.65 -12.63
CA VAL A 8 1.34 -16.91 -11.56
C VAL A 8 0.56 -15.61 -11.33
N ARG A 9 -0.66 -15.56 -11.88
CA ARG A 9 -1.59 -14.46 -11.66
C ARG A 9 -2.48 -14.79 -10.47
N ILE A 10 -2.33 -14.02 -9.40
CA ILE A 10 -3.22 -14.13 -8.25
C ILE A 10 -4.51 -13.37 -8.61
N LEU A 11 -5.58 -14.11 -8.88
CA LEU A 11 -6.88 -13.58 -9.35
C LEU A 11 -7.47 -12.50 -8.42
N PHE A 12 -7.07 -12.48 -7.15
CA PHE A 12 -7.46 -11.43 -6.21
C PHE A 12 -7.00 -10.03 -6.64
N TYR A 13 -5.91 -9.87 -7.39
CA TYR A 13 -5.43 -8.54 -7.80
C TYR A 13 -5.95 -8.09 -9.17
N ASP A 14 -6.88 -8.84 -9.77
CA ASP A 14 -7.43 -8.50 -11.08
C ASP A 14 -8.09 -7.11 -11.07
N ASN A 15 -7.71 -6.25 -12.02
CA ASN A 15 -8.15 -4.86 -12.16
C ASN A 15 -7.85 -3.94 -10.96
N ARG A 16 -6.89 -4.30 -10.09
CA ARG A 16 -6.41 -3.44 -9.01
C ARG A 16 -5.08 -2.80 -9.39
N LYS A 17 -4.94 -1.50 -9.09
CA LYS A 17 -3.69 -0.77 -9.26
C LYS A 17 -2.73 -1.14 -8.13
N LEU A 18 -1.53 -1.58 -8.48
CA LEU A 18 -0.45 -1.88 -7.55
C LEU A 18 0.58 -0.77 -7.63
N LEU A 19 0.95 -0.23 -6.47
CA LEU A 19 1.92 0.85 -6.36
C LEU A 19 3.09 0.43 -5.48
N ILE A 20 4.29 0.82 -5.89
CA ILE A 20 5.48 0.77 -5.02
C ILE A 20 5.42 2.02 -4.16
N VAL A 21 5.43 1.82 -2.85
CA VAL A 21 5.41 2.90 -1.86
C VAL A 21 6.73 2.87 -1.10
N ASP A 22 7.51 3.94 -1.21
CA ASP A 22 8.71 4.14 -0.41
C ASP A 22 8.32 4.47 1.04
N LYS A 23 8.90 3.74 2.00
CA LYS A 23 8.69 4.02 3.41
C LYS A 23 9.51 5.25 3.79
N THR A 24 8.87 6.20 4.47
CA THR A 24 9.51 7.41 4.97
C THR A 24 9.63 7.39 6.49
N ASP A 25 10.60 8.12 7.03
CA ASP A 25 10.65 8.47 8.45
C ASP A 25 9.59 9.54 8.80
N PRO A 26 9.41 9.92 10.08
CA PRO A 26 8.49 11.00 10.46
C PRO A 26 8.82 12.38 9.89
N GLN A 27 10.01 12.58 9.30
CA GLN A 27 10.41 13.79 8.58
C GLN A 27 10.24 13.65 7.06
N PHE A 28 9.52 12.62 6.59
CA PHE A 28 9.29 12.29 5.19
C PHE A 28 10.55 11.98 4.38
N ARG A 29 11.65 11.62 5.04
CA ARG A 29 12.87 11.20 4.35
C ARG A 29 12.76 9.73 3.96
N PRO A 30 13.11 9.34 2.73
CA PRO A 30 13.12 7.93 2.33
C PRO A 30 14.03 7.11 3.25
N THR A 31 13.52 5.97 3.70
CA THR A 31 14.26 5.03 4.56
C THR A 31 15.09 4.03 3.74
N GLY A 32 14.94 4.02 2.41
CA GLY A 32 15.47 3.00 1.52
C GLY A 32 14.69 1.68 1.51
N GLN A 33 13.64 1.57 2.34
CA GLN A 33 12.70 0.45 2.34
C GLN A 33 11.47 0.82 1.51
N TYR A 34 10.86 -0.17 0.85
CA TYR A 34 9.62 0.00 0.11
C TYR A 34 8.65 -1.15 0.40
N VAL A 35 7.40 -0.95 0.02
CA VAL A 35 6.35 -1.96 0.09
C VAL A 35 5.46 -1.87 -1.16
N ILE A 36 5.03 -3.01 -1.68
CA ILE A 36 4.05 -3.06 -2.77
C ILE A 36 2.66 -3.05 -2.13
N CYS A 37 1.86 -2.05 -2.48
CA CYS A 37 0.52 -1.89 -1.94
C CYS A 37 -0.55 -2.00 -3.02
N ILE A 38 -1.72 -2.51 -2.63
CA ILE A 38 -2.94 -2.27 -3.39
C ILE A 38 -3.36 -0.82 -3.18
N ASP A 39 -3.66 -0.13 -4.28
CA ASP A 39 -4.28 1.18 -4.26
C ASP A 39 -5.81 1.03 -4.13
N ALA A 40 -6.36 1.45 -2.98
CA ALA A 40 -7.80 1.46 -2.73
C ALA A 40 -8.43 2.86 -2.84
N VAL A 41 -7.62 3.90 -3.06
CA VAL A 41 -8.04 5.31 -2.99
C VAL A 41 -7.64 6.13 -4.23
N ASP A 42 -7.10 5.47 -5.25
CA ASP A 42 -6.58 6.05 -6.49
C ASP A 42 -5.41 7.04 -6.29
N ALA A 43 -4.42 6.62 -5.50
CA ALA A 43 -3.22 7.41 -5.26
C ALA A 43 -2.33 7.55 -6.52
N GLY A 44 -1.86 8.76 -6.79
CA GLY A 44 -0.90 9.08 -7.84
C GLY A 44 0.55 8.98 -7.39
N VAL A 45 1.47 8.89 -8.36
CA VAL A 45 2.91 8.99 -8.12
C VAL A 45 3.23 10.35 -7.50
N GLY A 46 4.08 10.35 -6.47
CA GLY A 46 4.50 11.57 -5.76
C GLY A 46 3.56 12.01 -4.64
N GLN A 47 2.39 11.36 -4.47
CA GLN A 47 1.54 11.60 -3.31
C GLN A 47 2.06 10.87 -2.08
N ARG A 48 1.91 11.51 -0.92
CA ARG A 48 2.12 10.87 0.38
C ARG A 48 0.87 10.07 0.73
N VAL A 49 1.07 8.86 1.24
CA VAL A 49 -0.04 7.93 1.49
C VAL A 49 0.09 7.26 2.84
N LEU A 50 -1.05 6.92 3.43
CA LEU A 50 -1.13 6.08 4.61
C LEU A 50 -1.25 4.61 4.17
N VAL A 51 -0.28 3.80 4.60
CA VAL A 51 -0.27 2.36 4.33
C VAL A 51 -0.68 1.61 5.58
N LEU A 52 -1.67 0.75 5.44
CA LEU A 52 -2.02 -0.23 6.46
C LEU A 52 -1.23 -1.52 6.18
N ASP A 53 -0.26 -1.83 7.04
CA ASP A 53 0.65 -2.99 6.93
C ASP A 53 0.30 -4.06 7.97
N GLU A 54 -0.95 -4.52 7.98
CA GLU A 54 -1.39 -5.56 8.90
C GLU A 54 -2.43 -6.48 8.27
N GLY A 55 -2.13 -7.78 8.25
CA GLY A 55 -2.92 -8.77 7.52
C GLY A 55 -4.34 -8.99 8.04
N ASN A 56 -4.71 -8.49 9.22
CA ASN A 56 -6.08 -8.62 9.74
C ASN A 56 -6.93 -7.37 9.50
N ALA A 57 -6.38 -6.18 9.73
CA ALA A 57 -7.08 -4.91 9.45
C ALA A 57 -7.19 -4.64 7.94
N ALA A 58 -6.22 -5.06 7.12
CA ALA A 58 -6.31 -4.94 5.65
C ALA A 58 -7.49 -5.72 5.08
N ARG A 59 -7.82 -6.88 5.67
CA ARG A 59 -8.95 -7.72 5.25
C ARG A 59 -10.31 -7.06 5.52
N GLN A 60 -10.41 -6.30 6.60
CA GLN A 60 -11.65 -5.59 6.96
C GLN A 60 -11.92 -4.42 6.01
N VAL A 61 -10.89 -3.62 5.70
CA VAL A 61 -11.02 -2.46 4.80
C VAL A 61 -11.24 -2.88 3.34
N THR A 62 -10.75 -4.04 2.93
CA THR A 62 -10.86 -4.55 1.55
C THR A 62 -12.05 -5.49 1.32
N ASN A 63 -12.83 -5.80 2.35
CA ASN A 63 -13.91 -6.81 2.35
C ASN A 63 -13.45 -8.22 1.90
N TRP A 64 -12.16 -8.54 2.08
CA TRP A 64 -11.53 -9.77 1.59
C TRP A 64 -10.99 -10.61 2.75
N PRO A 65 -11.82 -11.49 3.35
CA PRO A 65 -11.45 -12.23 4.56
C PRO A 65 -10.27 -13.21 4.37
N ASN A 66 -10.00 -13.66 3.15
CA ASN A 66 -8.92 -14.62 2.83
C ASN A 66 -7.93 -14.10 1.76
N GLY A 67 -7.98 -12.82 1.41
CA GLY A 67 -7.05 -12.24 0.43
C GLY A 67 -5.61 -12.24 0.96
N PRO A 68 -4.58 -12.52 0.15
CA PRO A 68 -3.16 -12.46 0.55
C PRO A 68 -2.68 -11.00 0.61
N ILE A 69 -3.46 -10.14 1.28
CA ILE A 69 -3.23 -8.70 1.36
C ILE A 69 -2.39 -8.45 2.60
N ARG A 70 -1.16 -7.99 2.39
CA ARG A 70 -0.31 -7.53 3.49
C ARG A 70 -0.40 -6.01 3.67
N SER A 71 -0.43 -5.27 2.56
CA SER A 71 -0.28 -3.81 2.60
C SER A 71 -1.24 -3.12 1.61
N VAL A 72 -2.00 -2.14 2.12
CA VAL A 72 -3.02 -1.40 1.35
C VAL A 72 -2.84 0.10 1.59
N ILE A 73 -2.94 0.89 0.53
CA ILE A 73 -3.07 2.35 0.62
C ILE A 73 -4.51 2.66 1.03
N VAL A 74 -4.70 3.21 2.22
CA VAL A 74 -6.03 3.51 2.79
C VAL A 74 -6.37 5.00 2.76
N GLY A 75 -5.42 5.86 2.42
CA GLY A 75 -5.64 7.30 2.32
C GLY A 75 -4.46 8.06 1.75
N ILE A 76 -4.74 9.25 1.23
CA ILE A 76 -3.74 10.24 0.78
C ILE A 76 -3.54 11.23 1.93
N ILE A 77 -2.28 11.62 2.18
CA ILE A 77 -1.89 12.50 3.28
C ILE A 77 -1.65 13.91 2.74
N ASP A 78 -2.51 14.85 3.13
CA ASP A 78 -2.33 16.27 2.82
C ASP A 78 -1.28 16.91 3.75
N GLU A 79 -1.47 16.76 5.06
CA GLU A 79 -0.63 17.36 6.10
C GLU A 79 -0.35 16.35 7.24
N VAL A 80 0.82 16.47 7.86
CA VAL A 80 1.14 15.78 9.12
C VAL A 80 1.61 16.81 10.12
N GLN A 81 0.96 16.83 11.27
CA GLN A 81 1.35 17.65 12.40
C GLN A 81 2.08 16.77 13.41
N VAL A 82 3.29 17.20 13.78
CA VAL A 82 4.14 16.52 14.78
C VAL A 82 4.35 17.48 15.94
N GLY A 83 3.68 17.24 17.06
CA GLY A 83 3.77 18.08 18.25
C GLY A 83 2.86 17.63 19.39
N THR A 84 3.21 17.98 20.63
CA THR A 84 2.34 17.85 21.81
C THR A 84 1.36 19.02 21.82
N GLU A 85 0.13 18.79 21.39
CA GLU A 85 -1.11 19.42 21.87
C GLU A 85 -2.21 19.22 20.82
N PHE A 86 -3.24 18.45 21.17
CA PHE A 86 -4.56 18.66 20.61
C PHE A 86 -5.16 19.81 21.42
N GLY A 87 -5.18 21.00 20.84
CA GLY A 87 -6.01 22.10 21.35
C GLY A 87 -7.48 21.83 21.10
#